data_AF-A0A535BCI6-F1
#
_entry.id   AF-A0A535BCI6-F1
#
_cell.length_a   1.000
_cell.length_b   1.000
_cell.length_c   1.000
_cell.angle_alpha   90.00
_cell.angle_beta   90.00
_cell.angle_gamma   90.00
#
_symmetry.space_group_name_H-M   'P 1'
#
loop_
_entity.id
_entity.type
_entity.pdbx_description
1 polymer ?
#
loop_
_entity_poly.entity_id
_entity_poly.type
_entity_poly.pdbx_seq_one_letter_code
_entity_poly.pdbx_strand_id
1 'polypeptide(L)'
;MWISHRPNFLPLDESPFTNELFNPIYSDYFFSLKREQRDILLAEQRLASDGISQSLLQRIYDRLYDLEFLEPAGRRVRLLPGHEVVGMQHTSAGCDLALRDRWGTSRTVRADVIVLGTGSSYVLPEAMQQLAKQLSWDRDGFPVRADFSVEWDGPPELRIYAQDAARHMRGVADPNLSLMAWRSAIIANSLLGRQVYDVTGESSVFDL
;
A
#
# COMPACT_ATOMS: atom_id res chain seq x y z
N MET A 1 14.64 18.82 -0.85
CA MET A 1 14.17 18.55 0.53
C MET A 1 13.32 17.31 0.48
N TRP A 2 13.45 16.41 1.46
CA TRP A 2 12.58 15.23 1.57
C TRP A 2 11.81 15.28 2.89
N ILE A 3 10.49 15.43 2.79
CA ILE A 3 9.57 15.53 3.92
C ILE A 3 8.82 14.21 4.05
N SER A 4 8.69 13.70 5.27
CA SER A 4 7.89 12.50 5.53
C SER A 4 7.13 12.65 6.85
N HIS A 5 5.85 12.31 6.84
CA HIS A 5 5.05 12.21 8.06
C HIS A 5 5.54 11.10 8.98
N ARG A 6 6.16 10.05 8.42
CA ARG A 6 6.72 8.96 9.23
C ARG A 6 7.86 9.45 10.10
N PRO A 7 8.00 8.94 11.33
CA PRO A 7 9.04 9.38 12.26
C PRO A 7 10.46 9.12 11.74
N ASN A 8 10.63 8.26 10.74
CA ASN A 8 11.89 7.99 10.07
C ASN A 8 11.67 7.52 8.62
N PHE A 9 12.75 7.38 7.85
CA PHE A 9 12.79 6.70 6.56
C PHE A 9 12.97 5.20 6.81
N LEU A 10 11.85 4.50 6.98
CA LEU A 10 11.84 3.12 7.47
C LEU A 10 12.04 2.12 6.33
N PRO A 11 12.83 1.06 6.56
CA PRO A 11 13.04 0.02 5.57
C PRO A 11 11.77 -0.81 5.35
N LEU A 12 11.72 -1.48 4.20
CA LEU A 12 10.86 -2.63 3.98
C LEU A 12 11.35 -3.77 4.87
N ASP A 13 10.44 -4.43 5.58
CA ASP A 13 10.74 -5.66 6.29
C ASP A 13 10.63 -6.83 5.33
N GLU A 14 11.78 -7.24 4.80
CA GLU A 14 11.93 -8.39 3.91
C GLU A 14 12.45 -9.63 4.66
N SER A 15 12.28 -9.66 5.99
CA SER A 15 12.71 -10.80 6.79
C SER A 15 11.96 -12.09 6.40
N PRO A 16 12.59 -13.27 6.54
CA PRO A 16 11.97 -14.53 6.12
C PRO A 16 10.58 -14.78 6.71
N PHE A 17 10.36 -14.42 7.99
CA PHE A 17 9.07 -14.60 8.64
C PHE A 17 8.02 -13.57 8.18
N THR A 18 8.44 -12.36 7.82
CA THR A 18 7.52 -11.37 7.24
C THR A 18 7.11 -11.77 5.82
N ASN A 19 7.95 -12.48 5.08
CA ASN A 19 7.60 -13.02 3.76
C ASN A 19 6.48 -14.08 3.80
N GLU A 20 6.25 -14.74 4.94
CA GLU A 20 5.11 -15.66 5.12
C GLU A 20 3.76 -14.93 5.09
N LEU A 21 3.74 -13.61 5.25
CA LEU A 21 2.52 -12.81 5.04
C LEU A 21 2.11 -12.74 3.55
N PHE A 22 2.99 -13.19 2.64
CA PHE A 22 2.81 -13.18 1.19
C PHE A 22 2.55 -14.58 0.61
N ASN A 23 1.95 -15.47 1.39
CA ASN A 23 1.50 -16.79 0.94
C ASN A 23 -0.05 -16.91 0.93
N PRO A 24 -0.63 -17.86 0.17
CA PRO A 24 -2.08 -18.08 0.14
C PRO A 24 -2.74 -18.39 1.48
N ILE A 25 -2.08 -19.18 2.33
CA ILE A 25 -2.60 -19.58 3.65
C ILE A 25 -2.84 -18.34 4.52
N TYR A 26 -1.91 -17.39 4.53
CA TYR A 26 -2.05 -16.15 5.26
C TYR A 26 -3.19 -15.28 4.69
N SER A 27 -3.35 -15.24 3.36
CA SER A 27 -4.45 -14.49 2.73
C SER A 27 -5.82 -15.06 3.12
N ASP A 28 -5.97 -16.38 3.19
CA ASP A 28 -7.21 -17.04 3.61
C ASP A 28 -7.45 -16.92 5.12
N TYR A 29 -6.41 -17.04 5.94
CA TYR A 29 -6.48 -16.72 7.38
C TYR A 29 -6.98 -15.28 7.58
N PHE A 30 -6.33 -14.31 6.93
CA PHE A 30 -6.68 -12.91 7.03
C PHE A 30 -8.14 -12.64 6.58
N PHE A 31 -8.60 -13.31 5.53
CA PHE A 31 -9.97 -13.24 5.04
C PHE A 31 -11.00 -13.75 6.07
N SER A 32 -10.64 -14.75 6.88
CA SER A 32 -11.51 -15.32 7.91
C SER A 32 -11.71 -14.41 9.14
N LEU A 33 -10.82 -13.44 9.35
CA LEU A 33 -10.83 -12.56 10.52
C LEU A 33 -11.97 -11.54 10.47
N LYS A 34 -12.36 -11.04 11.64
CA LYS A 34 -13.26 -9.88 11.74
C LYS A 34 -12.56 -8.61 11.29
N ARG A 35 -13.33 -7.61 10.86
CA ARG A 35 -12.81 -6.35 10.34
C ARG A 35 -11.85 -5.67 11.31
N GLU A 36 -12.17 -5.62 12.60
CA GLU A 36 -11.34 -4.94 13.61
C GLU A 36 -9.97 -5.62 13.73
N GLN A 37 -9.90 -6.94 13.56
CA GLN A 37 -8.64 -7.69 13.59
C GLN A 37 -7.83 -7.43 12.32
N ARG A 38 -8.48 -7.37 11.16
CA ARG A 38 -7.83 -7.03 9.88
C ARG A 38 -7.23 -5.62 9.91
N ASP A 39 -7.95 -4.65 10.45
CA ASP A 39 -7.49 -3.27 10.59
C ASP A 39 -6.23 -3.18 11.48
N ILE A 40 -6.18 -3.93 12.59
CA ILE A 40 -5.00 -4.02 13.46
C ILE A 40 -3.81 -4.62 12.69
N LEU A 41 -4.00 -5.78 12.06
CA LEU A 41 -2.91 -6.47 11.35
C LEU A 41 -2.36 -5.63 10.20
N LEU A 42 -3.20 -4.95 9.42
CA LEU A 42 -2.73 -4.07 8.35
C LEU A 42 -1.89 -2.90 8.86
N ALA A 43 -2.21 -2.38 10.04
CA ALA A 43 -1.42 -1.33 10.68
C ALA A 43 -0.05 -1.86 11.14
N GLU A 44 -0.01 -3.04 11.75
CA GLU A 44 1.22 -3.69 12.24
C GLU A 44 2.14 -4.10 11.08
N GLN A 45 1.57 -4.64 10.00
CA GLN A 45 2.29 -5.20 8.86
C GLN A 45 2.61 -4.17 7.79
N ARG A 46 2.40 -2.88 8.08
CA ARG A 46 2.58 -1.81 7.10
C ARG A 46 3.97 -1.84 6.44
N LEU A 47 5.02 -2.12 7.21
CA LEU A 47 6.40 -2.16 6.69
C LEU A 47 6.73 -3.43 5.92
N ALA A 48 5.86 -4.44 5.88
CA ALA A 48 6.03 -5.60 5.02
C ALA A 48 5.88 -5.23 3.53
N SER A 49 5.13 -4.17 3.21
CA SER A 49 4.91 -3.72 1.82
C SER A 49 5.12 -2.23 1.57
N ASP A 50 4.97 -1.36 2.59
CA ASP A 50 5.06 0.09 2.41
C ASP A 50 6.41 0.65 2.92
N GLY A 51 7.52 -0.08 2.80
CA GLY A 51 8.86 0.36 3.22
C GLY A 51 9.77 0.76 2.06
N ILE A 52 10.93 1.35 2.38
CA ILE A 52 11.98 1.64 1.39
C ILE A 52 12.94 0.46 1.38
N SER A 53 13.37 -0.06 0.21
CA SER A 53 14.33 -1.16 0.20
C SER A 53 15.62 -0.78 0.96
N GLN A 54 16.16 -1.73 1.72
CA GLN A 54 17.35 -1.50 2.55
C GLN A 54 18.54 -1.03 1.70
N SER A 55 18.70 -1.59 0.50
CA SER A 55 19.75 -1.21 -0.44
C SER A 55 19.60 0.23 -0.95
N LEU A 56 18.37 0.70 -1.15
CA LEU A 56 18.13 2.09 -1.55
C LEU A 56 18.40 3.06 -0.40
N LEU A 57 17.98 2.72 0.83
CA LEU A 57 18.31 3.52 2.01
C LEU A 57 19.82 3.66 2.19
N GLN A 58 20.56 2.56 2.03
CA GLN A 58 22.03 2.58 2.10
C GLN A 58 22.62 3.52 1.04
N ARG A 59 22.21 3.37 -0.22
CA ARG A 59 22.68 4.23 -1.33
C ARG A 59 22.39 5.71 -1.11
N ILE A 60 21.21 6.03 -0.56
CA ILE A 60 20.85 7.41 -0.22
C ILE A 60 21.76 7.93 0.90
N TYR A 61 21.98 7.13 1.94
CA TYR A 61 22.82 7.52 3.06
C TYR A 61 24.28 7.74 2.64
N ASP A 62 24.85 6.81 1.87
CA ASP A 62 26.21 6.93 1.33
C ASP A 62 26.35 8.21 0.49
N ARG A 63 25.35 8.50 -0.36
CA ARG A 63 25.38 9.73 -1.16
C ARG A 63 25.30 11.00 -0.30
N LEU A 64 24.51 10.99 0.76
CA LEU A 64 24.43 12.11 1.70
C LEU A 64 25.74 12.32 2.45
N TYR A 65 26.45 11.23 2.77
CA TYR A 65 27.77 11.27 3.39
C TYR A 65 28.80 11.89 2.44
N ASP A 66 28.88 11.42 1.20
CA ASP A 66 29.79 11.97 0.19
C ASP A 66 29.57 13.48 -0.01
N LEU A 67 28.32 13.91 -0.11
CA LEU A 67 27.94 15.31 -0.26
C LEU A 67 28.37 16.17 0.94
N GLU A 68 28.26 15.65 2.17
CA GLU A 68 28.59 16.40 3.38
C GLU A 68 30.10 16.49 3.61
N PHE A 69 30.84 15.40 3.39
CA PHE A 69 32.22 15.27 3.87
C PHE A 69 33.28 15.20 2.78
N LEU A 70 32.92 14.77 1.57
CA LEU A 70 33.89 14.55 0.49
C LEU A 70 33.79 15.61 -0.61
N GLU A 71 32.61 16.18 -0.84
CA GLU A 71 32.40 17.20 -1.87
C GLU A 71 32.60 18.63 -1.33
N PRO A 72 33.39 19.49 -2.02
CA PRO A 72 33.61 20.88 -1.60
C PRO A 72 32.33 21.73 -1.49
N ALA A 73 31.28 21.36 -2.23
CA ALA A 73 30.01 22.09 -2.25
C ALA A 73 29.16 21.89 -0.97
N GLY A 74 29.46 20.84 -0.19
CA GLY A 74 28.71 20.44 0.99
C GLY A 74 27.30 19.93 0.70
N ARG A 75 26.63 19.39 1.74
CA ARG A 75 25.26 18.88 1.61
C ARG A 75 24.26 20.03 1.52
N ARG A 76 23.59 20.13 0.36
CA ARG A 76 22.44 21.02 0.14
C ARG A 76 21.09 20.28 0.15
N VAL A 77 20.99 19.26 1.01
CA VAL A 77 19.80 18.41 1.14
C VAL A 77 19.32 18.42 2.59
N ARG A 78 18.02 18.64 2.78
CA ARG A 78 17.34 18.56 4.08
C ARG A 78 16.36 17.40 4.08
N LEU A 79 16.46 16.54 5.09
CA LEU A 79 15.54 15.46 5.37
C LEU A 79 14.73 15.82 6.62
N LEU A 80 13.41 15.69 6.53
CA LEU A 80 12.47 16.13 7.56
C LEU A 80 11.47 15.01 7.87
N PRO A 81 11.91 13.94 8.56
CA PRO A 81 11.00 12.91 9.05
C PRO A 81 10.15 13.47 10.20
N GLY A 82 9.00 12.85 10.45
CA GLY A 82 8.05 13.24 11.51
C GLY A 82 7.33 14.56 11.24
N HIS A 83 7.28 15.00 9.97
CA HIS A 83 6.64 16.24 9.55
C HIS A 83 5.52 15.97 8.54
N GLU A 84 4.33 16.42 8.86
CA GLU A 84 3.17 16.44 7.98
C GLU A 84 3.13 17.77 7.21
N VAL A 85 2.82 17.73 5.91
CA VAL A 85 2.45 18.94 5.15
C VAL A 85 0.95 19.15 5.37
N VAL A 86 0.57 20.21 6.08
CA VAL A 86 -0.83 20.52 6.45
C VAL A 86 -1.44 21.64 5.62
N GLY A 87 -0.63 22.32 4.80
CA GLY A 87 -1.08 23.38 3.93
C GLY A 87 -0.07 23.66 2.82
N MET A 88 -0.58 24.11 1.68
CA MET A 88 0.21 24.43 0.49
C MET A 88 -0.38 25.68 -0.16
N GLN A 89 0.44 26.72 -0.34
CA GLN A 89 0.02 27.99 -0.93
C GLN A 89 0.98 28.40 -2.04
N HIS A 90 0.47 28.49 -3.27
CA HIS A 90 1.22 29.03 -4.40
C HIS A 90 1.40 30.54 -4.27
N THR A 91 2.61 31.00 -4.56
CA THR A 91 3.02 32.41 -4.53
C THR A 91 3.73 32.77 -5.83
N SER A 92 4.06 34.05 -6.03
CA SER A 92 4.86 34.50 -7.18
C SER A 92 6.31 33.98 -7.19
N ALA A 93 6.79 33.42 -6.07
CA ALA A 93 8.17 32.99 -5.87
C ALA A 93 8.29 31.47 -5.59
N GLY A 94 7.30 30.68 -6.02
CA GLY A 94 7.21 29.24 -5.75
C GLY A 94 6.03 28.91 -4.84
N CYS A 95 6.16 27.86 -4.05
CA CYS A 95 5.09 27.36 -3.18
C CYS A 95 5.53 27.30 -1.72
N ASP A 96 4.72 27.88 -0.83
CA ASP A 96 4.92 27.84 0.62
C ASP A 96 4.16 26.64 1.20
N LEU A 97 4.89 25.79 1.93
CA LEU A 97 4.38 24.59 2.57
C LEU A 97 4.35 24.81 4.08
N ALA A 98 3.16 24.69 4.67
CA ALA A 98 2.98 24.65 6.11
C ALA A 98 3.22 23.22 6.60
N LEU A 99 4.22 23.05 7.46
CA LEU A 99 4.57 21.79 8.07
C LEU A 99 4.14 21.76 9.53
N ARG A 100 3.68 20.60 10.00
CA ARG A 100 3.42 20.32 11.42
C ARG A 100 4.20 19.08 11.83
N ASP A 101 5.02 19.19 12.87
CA ASP A 101 5.68 18.00 13.44
C ASP A 101 4.73 17.20 14.34
N ARG A 102 5.17 16.02 14.77
CA ARG A 102 4.37 15.13 15.62
C ARG A 102 4.04 15.68 17.02
N TRP A 103 4.68 16.78 17.43
CA TRP A 103 4.44 17.45 18.70
C TRP A 103 3.60 18.73 18.52
N GLY A 104 3.14 19.01 17.30
CA GLY A 104 2.30 20.15 16.96
C GLY A 104 3.07 21.42 16.59
N THR A 105 4.41 21.39 16.57
CA THR A 105 5.21 22.55 16.17
C THR A 105 5.03 22.82 14.68
N SER A 106 4.69 24.07 14.35
CA SER A 106 4.46 24.49 12.98
C SER A 106 5.68 25.23 12.42
N ARG A 107 5.99 25.00 11.14
CA ARG A 107 6.99 25.77 10.39
C ARG A 107 6.64 25.86 8.92
N THR A 108 7.13 26.88 8.25
CA THR A 108 6.94 27.05 6.81
C THR A 108 8.23 26.79 6.05
N VAL A 109 8.13 26.10 4.92
CA VAL A 109 9.24 25.93 3.97
C VAL A 109 8.79 26.32 2.58
N ARG A 110 9.71 26.80 1.75
CA ARG A 110 9.45 27.15 0.35
C ARG A 110 10.08 26.15 -0.60
N ALA A 111 9.40 25.85 -1.70
CA ALA A 111 9.90 25.05 -2.80
C ALA A 111 9.39 25.57 -4.15
N ASP A 112 10.25 25.55 -5.16
CA ASP A 112 9.87 25.89 -6.55
C ASP A 112 9.16 24.73 -7.24
N VAL A 113 9.59 23.50 -6.95
CA VAL A 113 9.05 22.25 -7.50
C VAL A 113 8.73 21.29 -6.37
N ILE A 114 7.56 20.67 -6.45
CA ILE A 114 7.07 19.71 -5.46
C ILE A 114 6.79 18.38 -6.16
N VAL A 115 7.34 17.30 -5.61
CA VAL A 115 7.06 15.93 -6.03
C VAL A 115 6.28 15.25 -4.91
N LEU A 116 5.04 14.84 -5.19
CA LEU A 116 4.16 14.19 -4.23
C LEU A 116 4.30 12.67 -4.31
N GLY A 117 5.17 12.11 -3.45
CA GLY A 117 5.30 10.67 -3.24
C GLY A 117 4.30 10.14 -2.21
N THR A 118 3.01 10.46 -2.35
CA THR A 118 1.96 10.15 -1.35
C THR A 118 1.28 8.79 -1.52
N GLY A 119 1.73 7.99 -2.48
CA GLY A 119 1.11 6.71 -2.83
C GLY A 119 -0.15 6.88 -3.69
N SER A 120 -0.95 5.82 -3.74
CA SER A 120 -2.17 5.73 -4.55
C SER A 120 -3.34 5.30 -3.68
N SER A 121 -4.55 5.70 -4.08
CA SER A 121 -5.81 5.18 -3.52
C SER A 121 -6.70 4.71 -4.64
N TYR A 122 -7.48 3.65 -4.38
CA TYR A 122 -8.44 3.16 -5.36
C TYR A 122 -9.58 4.16 -5.55
N VAL A 123 -9.99 4.36 -6.80
CA VAL A 123 -11.15 5.17 -7.19
C VAL A 123 -11.95 4.37 -8.19
N LEU A 124 -13.29 4.34 -8.03
CA LEU A 124 -14.18 3.68 -8.96
C LEU A 124 -14.01 4.27 -10.38
N PRO A 125 -13.62 3.48 -11.40
CA PRO A 125 -13.46 3.98 -12.75
C PRO A 125 -14.76 4.57 -13.32
N GLU A 126 -14.66 5.57 -14.19
CA GLU A 126 -15.83 6.23 -14.80
C GLU A 126 -16.77 5.23 -15.49
N ALA A 127 -16.21 4.25 -16.21
CA ALA A 127 -16.96 3.18 -16.87
C ALA A 127 -17.82 2.35 -15.89
N MET A 128 -17.45 2.30 -14.61
CA MET A 128 -18.16 1.56 -13.57
C MET A 128 -19.17 2.43 -12.81
N GLN A 129 -19.22 3.75 -13.04
CA GLN A 129 -20.10 4.65 -12.28
C GLN A 129 -21.59 4.32 -12.46
N GLN A 130 -22.00 3.80 -13.62
CA GLN A 130 -23.39 3.38 -13.85
C GLN A 130 -23.82 2.23 -12.95
N LEU A 131 -22.85 1.44 -12.45
CA LEU A 131 -23.07 0.32 -11.54
C LEU A 131 -22.84 0.70 -10.08
N ALA A 132 -22.44 1.94 -9.78
CA ALA A 132 -22.08 2.38 -8.43
C ALA A 132 -23.18 2.14 -7.39
N LYS A 133 -24.46 2.25 -7.78
CA LYS A 133 -25.60 2.00 -6.87
C LYS A 133 -25.83 0.53 -6.54
N GLN A 134 -25.33 -0.37 -7.39
CA GLN A 134 -25.43 -1.83 -7.21
C GLN A 134 -24.18 -2.39 -6.54
N LEU A 135 -23.06 -1.68 -6.60
CA LEU A 135 -21.82 -2.10 -5.96
C LEU A 135 -21.89 -1.83 -4.46
N SER A 136 -21.61 -2.85 -3.65
CA SER A 136 -21.35 -2.64 -2.23
C SER A 136 -20.00 -1.94 -2.08
N TRP A 137 -20.00 -0.80 -1.40
CA TRP A 137 -18.79 -0.03 -1.13
C TRP A 137 -18.64 0.12 0.38
N ASP A 138 -17.52 -0.36 0.94
CA ASP A 138 -17.17 -0.08 2.33
C ASP A 138 -16.15 1.07 2.41
N ARG A 139 -15.74 1.46 3.62
CA ARG A 139 -14.75 2.55 3.81
C ARG A 139 -13.41 2.24 3.13
N ASP A 140 -13.07 0.96 3.00
CA ASP A 140 -11.74 0.43 2.75
C ASP A 140 -11.62 -0.26 1.37
N GLY A 141 -12.72 -0.37 0.60
CA GLY A 141 -12.79 -0.87 -0.76
C GLY A 141 -14.09 -1.61 -1.08
N PHE A 142 -14.01 -2.54 -2.04
CA PHE A 142 -15.11 -3.44 -2.35
C PHE A 142 -15.03 -4.70 -1.48
N PRO A 143 -16.13 -5.10 -0.82
CA PRO A 143 -16.21 -6.42 -0.25
C PRO A 143 -16.06 -7.48 -1.35
N VAL A 144 -15.17 -8.44 -1.13
CA VAL A 144 -14.91 -9.54 -2.08
C VAL A 144 -15.25 -10.89 -1.47
N ARG A 145 -15.59 -11.87 -2.30
CA ARG A 145 -15.81 -13.25 -1.86
C ARG A 145 -14.50 -14.06 -1.88
N ALA A 146 -14.60 -15.32 -1.47
CA ALA A 146 -13.51 -16.29 -1.48
C ALA A 146 -12.88 -16.48 -2.88
N ASP A 147 -13.64 -16.22 -3.94
CA ASP A 147 -13.17 -16.29 -5.34
C ASP A 147 -12.76 -14.94 -5.93
N PHE A 148 -12.61 -13.90 -5.10
CA PHE A 148 -12.29 -12.52 -5.47
C PHE A 148 -13.40 -11.82 -6.27
N SER A 149 -14.61 -12.39 -6.37
CA SER A 149 -15.76 -11.67 -6.92
C SER A 149 -16.24 -10.60 -5.95
N VAL A 150 -16.55 -9.42 -6.47
CA VAL A 150 -17.11 -8.29 -5.73
C VAL A 150 -18.55 -8.60 -5.31
N GLU A 151 -18.91 -8.24 -4.08
CA GLU A 151 -20.29 -8.23 -3.64
C GLU A 151 -21.06 -7.08 -4.28
N TRP A 152 -22.07 -7.41 -5.09
CA TRP A 152 -22.89 -6.44 -5.81
C TRP A 152 -24.30 -6.97 -6.02
N ASP A 153 -25.26 -6.04 -6.14
CA ASP A 153 -26.69 -6.25 -6.38
C ASP A 153 -26.99 -6.27 -7.89
N GLY A 154 -26.40 -7.25 -8.58
CA GLY A 154 -26.59 -7.51 -10.00
C GLY A 154 -27.13 -8.91 -10.28
N PRO A 155 -27.26 -9.30 -11.56
CA PRO A 155 -27.70 -10.65 -11.92
C PRO A 155 -26.76 -11.72 -11.33
N PRO A 156 -27.28 -12.79 -10.69
CA PRO A 156 -26.47 -13.76 -9.95
C PRO A 156 -25.50 -14.58 -10.83
N GLU A 157 -25.78 -14.67 -12.13
CA GLU A 157 -24.92 -15.29 -13.14
C GLU A 157 -23.74 -14.41 -13.58
N LEU A 158 -23.77 -13.11 -13.28
CA LEU A 158 -22.74 -12.16 -13.64
C LEU A 158 -21.86 -11.84 -12.42
N ARG A 159 -20.55 -11.90 -12.63
CA ARG A 159 -19.55 -11.60 -11.60
C ARG A 159 -18.61 -10.51 -12.07
N ILE A 160 -18.28 -9.63 -11.14
CA ILE A 160 -17.21 -8.63 -11.27
C ILE A 160 -16.08 -9.11 -10.37
N TYR A 161 -14.86 -9.24 -10.90
CA TYR A 161 -13.71 -9.71 -10.12
C TYR A 161 -12.77 -8.55 -9.81
N ALA A 162 -12.27 -8.55 -8.58
CA ALA A 162 -11.30 -7.58 -8.11
C ALA A 162 -9.87 -8.10 -8.29
N GLN A 163 -8.99 -7.24 -8.79
CA GLN A 163 -7.54 -7.42 -8.83
C GLN A 163 -6.93 -6.17 -8.19
N ASP A 164 -6.05 -6.34 -7.19
CA ASP A 164 -5.42 -5.21 -6.47
C ASP A 164 -6.45 -4.22 -5.88
N ALA A 165 -7.49 -4.77 -5.25
CA ALA A 165 -8.60 -3.98 -4.71
C ALA A 165 -9.20 -4.58 -3.43
N ALA A 166 -8.52 -5.58 -2.84
CA ALA A 166 -9.00 -6.35 -1.71
C ALA A 166 -8.01 -6.39 -0.54
N ARG A 167 -7.00 -5.50 -0.47
CA ARG A 167 -6.05 -5.43 0.67
C ARG A 167 -6.73 -5.48 2.04
N HIS A 168 -7.86 -4.79 2.19
CA HIS A 168 -8.65 -4.72 3.44
C HIS A 168 -9.32 -6.06 3.84
N MET A 169 -9.36 -7.04 2.92
CA MET A 169 -9.95 -8.37 3.11
C MET A 169 -9.01 -9.53 2.81
N ARG A 170 -7.91 -9.29 2.10
CA ARG A 170 -6.97 -10.32 1.61
C ARG A 170 -5.53 -10.11 2.08
N GLY A 171 -5.31 -9.07 2.87
CA GLY A 171 -4.05 -8.82 3.56
C GLY A 171 -3.05 -8.05 2.72
N VAL A 172 -1.83 -7.93 3.26
CA VAL A 172 -0.77 -7.07 2.73
C VAL A 172 -0.26 -7.51 1.34
N ALA A 173 -0.49 -8.77 0.97
CA ALA A 173 -0.03 -9.33 -0.30
C ALA A 173 -0.92 -8.97 -1.50
N ASP A 174 -2.18 -8.57 -1.29
CA ASP A 174 -3.14 -8.30 -2.38
C ASP A 174 -2.65 -7.27 -3.42
N PRO A 175 -2.06 -6.12 -3.04
CA PRO A 175 -1.53 -5.17 -4.01
C PRO A 175 -0.20 -5.57 -4.64
N ASN A 176 0.40 -6.67 -4.18
CA ASN A 176 1.71 -7.12 -4.61
C ASN A 176 1.62 -8.21 -5.68
N LEU A 177 2.71 -8.38 -6.42
CA LEU A 177 2.80 -9.40 -7.47
C LEU A 177 2.88 -10.83 -6.91
N SER A 178 3.26 -11.00 -5.64
CA SER A 178 3.53 -12.29 -4.99
C SER A 178 2.39 -13.29 -5.13
N LEU A 179 1.14 -12.83 -5.01
CA LEU A 179 -0.05 -13.69 -5.09
C LEU A 179 -0.86 -13.49 -6.38
N MET A 180 -0.32 -12.78 -7.37
CA MET A 180 -1.05 -12.47 -8.59
C MET A 180 -1.39 -13.73 -9.41
N ALA A 181 -0.47 -14.68 -9.52
CA ALA A 181 -0.68 -15.93 -10.24
C ALA A 181 -1.75 -16.81 -9.55
N TRP A 182 -1.63 -16.97 -8.23
CA TRP A 182 -2.59 -17.71 -7.41
C TRP A 182 -4.00 -17.10 -7.47
N ARG A 183 -4.12 -15.78 -7.28
CA ARG A 183 -5.41 -15.06 -7.41
C ARG A 183 -6.00 -15.22 -8.82
N SER A 184 -5.18 -15.14 -9.86
CA SER A 184 -5.62 -15.34 -11.24
C SER A 184 -6.11 -16.77 -11.49
N ALA A 185 -5.46 -17.77 -10.90
CA ALA A 185 -5.89 -19.16 -10.95
C ALA A 185 -7.25 -19.37 -10.25
N ILE A 186 -7.48 -18.76 -9.08
CA ILE A 186 -8.77 -18.79 -8.39
C ILE A 186 -9.87 -18.15 -9.23
N ILE A 187 -9.61 -16.95 -9.77
CA ILE A 187 -10.58 -16.23 -10.62
C ILE A 187 -10.89 -17.06 -11.87
N ALA A 188 -9.88 -17.63 -12.54
CA ALA A 188 -10.08 -18.47 -13.72
C ALA A 188 -10.92 -19.72 -13.42
N ASN A 189 -10.66 -20.39 -12.28
CA ASN A 189 -11.46 -21.54 -11.84
C ASN A 189 -12.92 -21.14 -11.58
N SER A 190 -13.17 -19.99 -10.94
CA SER A 190 -14.52 -19.46 -10.68
C SER A 190 -15.25 -19.08 -11.98
N LEU A 191 -14.56 -18.39 -12.89
CA LEU A 191 -15.09 -18.00 -14.20
C LEU A 191 -15.51 -19.21 -15.04
N LEU A 192 -14.73 -20.29 -15.01
CA LEU A 192 -14.97 -21.50 -15.81
C LEU A 192 -15.84 -22.53 -15.11
N GLY A 193 -16.18 -22.32 -13.83
CA GLY A 193 -16.99 -23.26 -13.02
C GLY A 193 -16.34 -24.63 -12.82
N ARG A 194 -15.03 -24.75 -13.02
CA ARG A 194 -14.26 -25.99 -12.86
C ARG A 194 -12.81 -25.68 -12.49
N GLN A 195 -12.13 -26.63 -11.86
CA GLN A 195 -10.71 -26.53 -11.57
C GLN A 195 -9.89 -26.71 -12.86
N VAL A 196 -9.24 -25.63 -13.31
CA VAL A 196 -8.30 -25.61 -14.45
C VAL A 196 -6.87 -25.52 -13.93
N TYR A 197 -6.67 -24.74 -12.89
CA TYR A 197 -5.41 -24.60 -12.18
C TYR A 197 -5.52 -25.24 -10.80
N ASP A 198 -4.51 -26.02 -10.42
CA ASP A 198 -4.38 -26.47 -9.05
C ASP A 198 -3.90 -25.30 -8.17
N VAL A 199 -4.64 -25.05 -7.10
CA VAL A 199 -4.36 -24.01 -6.10
C VAL A 199 -4.21 -24.62 -4.71
N THR A 200 -4.04 -25.95 -4.65
CA THR A 200 -3.79 -26.71 -3.44
C THR A 200 -2.29 -26.96 -3.26
N GLY A 201 -1.89 -27.38 -2.06
CA GLY A 201 -0.49 -27.72 -1.78
C GLY A 201 0.38 -26.54 -1.36
N GLU A 202 -0.21 -25.38 -1.11
CA GLU A 202 0.46 -24.24 -0.50
C GLU A 202 0.89 -24.59 0.93
N SER A 203 2.04 -24.05 1.37
CA SER A 203 2.59 -24.31 2.70
C SER A 203 3.02 -23.01 3.36
N SER A 204 2.85 -22.96 4.68
CA SER A 204 3.25 -21.86 5.56
C SER A 204 4.04 -22.44 6.71
N VAL A 205 5.03 -21.71 7.23
CA VAL A 205 5.71 -22.08 8.48
C VAL A 205 4.92 -21.68 9.73
N PHE A 206 3.85 -20.90 9.56
CA PHE A 206 2.92 -20.52 10.62
C PHE A 206 1.71 -21.46 10.69
N ASP A 207 1.37 -21.89 11.90
CA ASP A 207 0.11 -22.57 12.23
C ASP A 207 -0.96 -21.51 12.54
N LEU A 208 -1.78 -21.15 11.54
CA LEU A 208 -2.77 -20.05 11.58
C LEU A 208 -4.20 -20.51 11.81
#